data_AF-A0A1V2QI02-F1
#
_entry.id   AF-A0A1V2QI02-F1
#
_cell.length_a   1.000
_cell.length_b   1.000
_cell.length_c   1.000
_cell.angle_alpha   90.00
_cell.angle_beta   90.00
_cell.angle_gamma   90.00
#
_symmetry.space_group_name_H-M   'P 1'
#
loop_
_entity.id
_entity.type
_entity.pdbx_description
1 polymer ?
#
loop_
_entity_poly.entity_id
_entity_poly.type
_entity_poly.pdbx_seq_one_letter_code
_entity_poly.pdbx_strand_id
1 'polypeptide(L)'
;MTTKLDIEAIKQAAVSLGRIMDDMSAFAPLRAPWPTIGNFDLARRLEGIVDDRRDGVVAHAHQLQASLDEMGKVLTRIATRFEAVDNSNAKEIAAVIPGVPARRPSA
;
A
#
# COMPACT_ATOMS: atom_id res chain seq x y z
N MET A 1 -7.88 10.21 -27.25
CA MET A 1 -6.95 9.52 -26.34
C MET A 1 -7.80 8.58 -25.50
N THR A 2 -7.83 7.29 -25.82
CA THR A 2 -8.67 6.31 -25.11
C THR A 2 -7.78 5.55 -24.16
N THR A 3 -7.85 5.90 -22.88
CA THR A 3 -7.09 5.20 -21.84
C THR A 3 -7.70 3.82 -21.67
N LYS A 4 -7.03 2.77 -22.18
CA LYS A 4 -7.37 1.38 -21.83
C LYS A 4 -6.95 1.16 -20.39
N LEU A 5 -7.86 1.43 -19.46
CA LEU A 5 -7.63 1.19 -18.05
C LEU A 5 -7.98 -0.27 -17.74
N ASP A 6 -7.02 -1.01 -17.18
CA ASP A 6 -7.25 -2.35 -16.64
C ASP A 6 -7.56 -2.21 -15.14
N ILE A 7 -8.87 -2.23 -14.84
CA ILE A 7 -9.39 -2.03 -13.49
C ILE A 7 -8.96 -3.17 -12.57
N GLU A 8 -8.91 -4.39 -13.09
CA GLU A 8 -8.53 -5.57 -12.30
C GLU A 8 -7.04 -5.54 -11.98
N ALA A 9 -6.19 -5.17 -12.94
CA ALA A 9 -4.77 -4.95 -12.67
C ALA A 9 -4.54 -3.88 -11.58
N ILE A 10 -5.33 -2.79 -11.58
CA ILE A 10 -5.23 -1.74 -10.55
C ILE A 10 -5.65 -2.26 -9.17
N LYS A 11 -6.75 -3.04 -9.09
CA LYS A 11 -7.17 -3.67 -7.83
C LYS A 11 -6.13 -4.66 -7.32
N GLN A 12 -5.55 -5.47 -8.19
CA GLN A 12 -4.48 -6.41 -7.82
C GLN A 12 -3.22 -5.69 -7.35
N ALA A 13 -2.85 -4.59 -7.99
CA ALA A 13 -1.74 -3.75 -7.55
C ALA A 13 -2.01 -3.15 -6.16
N ALA A 14 -3.22 -2.66 -5.91
CA ALA A 14 -3.62 -2.12 -4.61
C ALA A 14 -3.49 -3.16 -3.48
N VAL A 15 -3.98 -4.38 -3.72
CA VAL A 15 -3.88 -5.51 -2.77
C VAL A 15 -2.42 -5.90 -2.57
N SER A 16 -1.65 -5.99 -3.66
CA SER A 16 -0.23 -6.35 -3.58
C SER A 16 0.56 -5.34 -2.74
N LEU A 17 0.34 -4.04 -2.95
CA LEU A 17 1.01 -2.97 -2.20
C LEU A 17 0.70 -3.04 -0.71
N GLY A 18 -0.56 -3.23 -0.32
CA GLY A 18 -0.92 -3.37 1.10
C GLY A 18 -0.23 -4.55 1.78
N ARG A 19 0.01 -5.65 1.04
CA ARG A 19 0.64 -6.86 1.58
C ARG A 19 2.15 -6.81 1.72
N ILE A 20 2.84 -5.85 1.09
CA ILE A 20 4.32 -5.80 1.07
C ILE A 20 4.89 -5.71 2.49
N MET A 21 4.21 -4.98 3.38
CA MET A 21 4.66 -4.74 4.76
C MET A 21 3.71 -5.34 5.79
N ASP A 22 2.90 -6.35 5.43
CA ASP A 22 2.04 -7.06 6.41
C ASP A 22 2.88 -7.78 7.46
N ASP A 23 4.01 -8.36 7.03
CA ASP A 23 4.97 -8.99 7.93
C ASP A 23 6.05 -8.00 8.37
N MET A 24 5.85 -7.44 9.56
CA MET A 24 6.80 -6.55 10.23
C MET A 24 7.72 -7.28 11.22
N SER A 25 7.67 -8.62 11.26
CA SER A 25 8.39 -9.42 12.27
C SER A 25 9.91 -9.24 12.20
N ALA A 26 10.46 -8.96 11.01
CA ALA A 26 11.88 -8.67 10.82
C ALA A 26 12.36 -7.43 11.60
N PHE A 27 11.46 -6.50 11.94
CA PHE A 27 11.78 -5.30 12.73
C PHE A 27 11.58 -5.50 14.23
N ALA A 28 10.92 -6.59 14.66
CA ALA A 28 10.67 -6.85 16.07
C ALA A 28 11.96 -6.97 16.92
N PRO A 29 13.03 -7.63 16.46
CA PRO A 29 14.30 -7.69 17.20
C PRO A 29 14.94 -6.32 17.42
N LEU A 30 14.69 -5.36 16.53
CA LEU A 30 15.20 -4.00 16.66
C LEU A 30 14.52 -3.22 17.78
N ARG A 31 13.38 -3.68 18.29
CA ARG A 31 12.71 -3.11 19.47
C ARG A 31 13.08 -3.79 20.79
N ALA A 32 13.74 -4.95 20.74
CA ALA A 32 14.05 -5.71 21.95
C ALA A 32 15.07 -4.97 22.82
N PRO A 33 15.05 -5.10 24.16
CA PRO A 33 16.12 -4.58 25.00
C PRO A 33 17.47 -5.16 24.55
N TRP A 34 18.44 -4.29 24.29
CA TRP A 34 19.81 -4.73 23.99
C TRP A 34 20.66 -4.71 25.26
N PRO A 35 21.63 -5.63 25.37
CA PRO A 35 22.52 -5.65 26.53
C PRO A 35 23.38 -4.37 26.58
N THR A 36 23.61 -3.88 27.79
CA THR A 36 24.53 -2.78 28.07
C THR A 36 25.94 -3.15 27.61
N ILE A 37 26.54 -2.30 26.80
CA ILE A 37 27.89 -2.39 26.21
C ILE A 37 28.96 -2.01 27.25
N GLY A 38 28.59 -1.26 28.29
CA GLY A 38 29.41 -1.02 29.48
C GLY A 38 29.22 0.36 30.10
N ASN A 39 29.82 0.58 31.27
CA ASN A 39 29.59 1.80 32.07
C ASN A 39 30.56 2.97 31.81
N PHE A 40 31.37 2.91 30.75
CA PHE A 40 32.27 4.02 30.39
C PHE A 40 31.63 4.94 29.34
N ASP A 41 32.05 6.20 29.29
CA ASP A 41 31.39 7.25 28.49
C ASP A 41 31.26 6.91 27.01
N LEU A 42 32.30 6.29 26.42
CA LEU A 42 32.25 5.86 25.02
C LEU A 42 31.22 4.74 24.78
N ALA A 43 31.08 3.78 25.72
CA ALA A 43 30.08 2.73 25.61
C ALA A 43 28.66 3.31 25.67
N ARG A 44 28.37 4.19 26.64
CA ARG A 44 27.06 4.84 26.76
C ARG A 44 26.71 5.69 25.53
N ARG A 45 27.70 6.38 24.95
CA ARG A 45 27.50 7.13 23.71
C ARG A 45 27.21 6.21 22.53
N LEU A 46 27.91 5.07 22.45
CA LEU A 46 27.70 4.09 21.40
C LEU A 46 26.31 3.42 21.52
N GLU A 47 25.88 3.10 22.74
CA GLU A 47 24.52 2.60 23.04
C GLU A 47 23.47 3.57 22.52
N GLY A 48 23.56 4.86 22.87
CA GLY A 48 22.61 5.87 22.38
C GLY A 48 22.57 5.97 20.85
N ILE A 49 23.73 5.94 20.17
CA ILE A 49 23.78 5.96 18.70
C ILE A 49 23.12 4.71 18.09
N VAL A 50 23.33 3.54 18.71
CA VAL A 50 22.75 2.28 18.24
C VAL A 50 21.23 2.30 18.44
N ASP A 51 20.76 2.72 19.61
CA ASP A 51 19.33 2.80 19.91
C ASP A 51 18.60 3.80 19.00
N ASP A 52 19.15 5.02 18.83
CA ASP A 52 18.60 6.02 17.91
C ASP A 52 18.45 5.48 16.48
N ARG A 53 19.45 4.73 16.00
CA ARG A 53 19.43 4.13 14.66
C ARG A 53 18.39 3.04 14.54
N ARG A 54 18.26 2.18 15.56
CA ARG A 54 17.28 1.10 15.58
C ARG A 54 15.86 1.66 15.58
N ASP A 55 15.60 2.65 16.43
CA ASP A 55 14.32 3.33 16.49
C ASP A 55 14.01 4.03 15.17
N GLY A 56 15.00 4.69 14.56
CA GLY A 56 14.87 5.29 13.23
C GLY A 56 14.50 4.29 12.13
N VAL A 57 15.15 3.11 12.09
CA VAL A 57 14.83 2.06 11.11
C VAL A 57 13.40 1.54 11.30
N VAL A 58 13.00 1.28 12.54
CA VAL A 58 11.64 0.82 12.86
C VAL A 58 10.59 1.87 12.49
N ALA A 59 10.86 3.14 12.77
CA ALA A 59 9.97 4.25 12.41
C ALA A 59 9.82 4.38 10.89
N HIS A 60 10.91 4.29 10.13
CA HIS A 60 10.87 4.31 8.68
C HIS A 60 10.10 3.13 8.09
N ALA A 61 10.24 1.93 8.66
CA ALA A 61 9.48 0.77 8.24
C ALA A 61 7.96 0.96 8.43
N HIS A 62 7.55 1.54 9.56
CA HIS A 62 6.14 1.89 9.79
C HIS A 62 5.64 2.98 8.85
N GLN A 63 6.46 3.99 8.57
CA GLN A 63 6.09 5.03 7.62
C GLN A 63 5.93 4.48 6.20
N LEU A 64 6.78 3.53 5.80
CA LEU A 64 6.67 2.84 4.52
C LEU A 64 5.38 2.02 4.45
N GLN A 65 5.06 1.24 5.49
CA GLN A 65 3.81 0.48 5.58
C GLN A 65 2.59 1.41 5.41
N ALA A 66 2.53 2.50 6.17
CA ALA A 66 1.43 3.45 6.08
C ALA A 66 1.29 4.09 4.68
N SER A 67 2.42 4.36 4.02
CA SER A 67 2.43 4.91 2.65
C SER A 67 1.92 3.91 1.63
N LEU A 68 2.30 2.63 1.76
CA LEU A 68 1.83 1.53 0.91
C LEU A 68 0.33 1.28 1.08
N ASP A 69 -0.16 1.30 2.31
CA ASP A 69 -1.59 1.20 2.62
C ASP A 69 -2.40 2.34 1.99
N GLU A 70 -1.91 3.58 2.10
CA GLU A 70 -2.59 4.73 1.49
C GLU A 70 -2.58 4.65 -0.03
N MET A 71 -1.46 4.25 -0.64
CA MET A 71 -1.40 3.99 -2.08
C MET A 71 -2.40 2.92 -2.50
N GLY A 72 -2.52 1.83 -1.75
CA GLY A 72 -3.52 0.80 -1.97
C GLY A 72 -4.94 1.36 -1.95
N LYS A 73 -5.31 2.12 -0.90
CA LYS A 73 -6.64 2.75 -0.79
C LYS A 73 -6.94 3.70 -1.94
N VAL A 74 -5.96 4.49 -2.38
CA VAL A 74 -6.11 5.42 -3.52
C VAL A 74 -6.35 4.65 -4.82
N LEU A 75 -5.58 3.60 -5.09
CA LEU A 75 -5.75 2.77 -6.29
C LEU A 75 -7.12 2.07 -6.30
N THR A 76 -7.56 1.51 -5.17
CA THR A 76 -8.91 0.94 -5.04
C THR A 76 -9.98 2.00 -5.32
N ARG A 77 -9.84 3.22 -4.79
CA ARG A 77 -10.79 4.32 -5.03
C ARG A 77 -10.85 4.70 -6.51
N ILE A 78 -9.70 4.73 -7.20
CA ILE A 78 -9.64 5.01 -8.64
C ILE A 78 -10.37 3.91 -9.41
N ALA A 79 -10.07 2.64 -9.13
CA ALA A 79 -10.71 1.49 -9.78
C ALA A 79 -12.24 1.54 -9.62
N THR A 80 -12.74 1.71 -8.39
CA THR A 80 -14.19 1.79 -8.12
C THR A 80 -14.84 2.96 -8.83
N ARG A 81 -14.19 4.13 -8.91
CA ARG A 81 -14.73 5.29 -9.63
C ARG A 81 -14.81 5.03 -11.13
N PHE A 82 -13.81 4.38 -11.71
CA PHE A 82 -13.84 4.01 -13.13
C PHE A 82 -14.96 3.03 -13.43
N GLU A 83 -15.14 1.98 -12.61
CA GLU A 83 -16.26 1.04 -12.77
C GLU A 83 -17.61 1.74 -12.68
N ALA A 84 -17.77 2.67 -11.74
CA ALA A 84 -19.01 3.43 -11.59
C ALA A 84 -19.32 4.26 -12.85
N VAL A 85 -18.31 4.95 -13.41
CA VAL A 85 -18.45 5.74 -14.63
C VAL A 85 -18.76 4.84 -15.84
N ASP A 86 -18.03 3.74 -16.01
CA ASP A 86 -18.27 2.79 -17.10
C ASP A 86 -19.68 2.18 -17.03
N ASN A 87 -20.13 1.80 -15.83
CA ASN A 87 -21.49 1.30 -15.62
C ASN A 87 -22.55 2.36 -15.88
N SER A 88 -22.31 3.63 -15.50
CA SER A 88 -23.20 4.74 -15.80
C SER A 88 -23.31 4.95 -17.31
N ASN A 89 -22.17 4.99 -18.00
CA ASN A 89 -22.13 5.16 -19.45
C ASN A 89 -22.82 4.01 -20.18
N ALA A 90 -22.64 2.76 -19.73
CA ALA A 90 -23.31 1.60 -20.31
C ALA A 90 -24.84 1.67 -20.18
N LYS A 91 -25.35 2.17 -19.05
CA LYS A 91 -26.79 2.38 -18.83
C LYS A 91 -27.36 3.44 -19.77
N GLU A 92 -26.69 4.58 -19.90
CA GLU A 92 -27.10 5.66 -20.81
C GLU A 92 -27.12 5.18 -22.28
N ILE A 93 -26.09 4.43 -22.69
CA ILE A 93 -26.04 3.85 -24.05
C ILE A 93 -27.18 2.86 -24.28
N ALA A 94 -27.45 1.97 -23.32
CA ALA A 94 -28.54 1.00 -23.43
C ALA A 94 -29.93 1.67 -23.49
N ALA A 95 -30.10 2.82 -22.85
CA ALA A 95 -31.34 3.60 -22.91
C ALA A 95 -31.57 4.23 -24.30
N VAL A 96 -30.50 4.61 -25.00
CA VAL A 96 -30.56 5.24 -26.33
C VAL A 96 -30.56 4.21 -27.46
N ILE A 97 -29.93 3.04 -27.26
CA ILE A 97 -29.81 1.98 -28.28
C ILE A 97 -30.33 0.65 -27.70
N PRO A 98 -31.61 0.31 -27.94
CA PRO A 98 -32.18 -0.96 -27.48
C PRO A 98 -31.43 -2.14 -28.12
N GLY A 99 -30.84 -3.00 -27.28
CA GLY A 99 -30.22 -4.26 -27.73
C GLY A 99 -28.69 -4.28 -27.76
N VAL A 100 -27.99 -3.23 -27.33
CA VAL A 100 -26.52 -3.30 -27.13
C VAL A 100 -26.23 -4.13 -25.88
N PRO A 101 -25.55 -5.28 -25.98
CA PRO A 101 -25.20 -6.07 -24.80
C PRO A 101 -24.19 -5.32 -23.94
N ALA A 102 -24.43 -5.30 -22.62
CA ALA A 102 -23.46 -4.79 -21.66
C ALA A 102 -22.11 -5.53 -21.83
N ARG A 103 -21.02 -4.77 -21.83
CA ARG A 103 -19.65 -5.27 -22.01
C ARG A 103 -19.42 -6.46 -21.07
N ARG A 104 -19.06 -7.62 -21.63
CA ARG A 104 -18.70 -8.81 -20.82
C ARG A 104 -17.49 -8.46 -19.95
N PRO A 105 -17.48 -8.87 -18.67
CA PRO A 105 -16.29 -8.70 -17.83
C PRO A 105 -15.12 -9.43 -18.49
N SER A 106 -13.97 -8.75 -18.54
CA SER A 106 -12.71 -9.33 -19.01
C SER A 106 -12.37 -10.51 -18.09
N ALA A 107 -12.15 -11.69 -18.68
CA ALA A 107 -11.67 -12.88 -18.00
C ALA A 107 -10.21 -12.71 -17.52
#